data_AF-A0A836TLN2-F1
#
_entry.id   AF-A0A836TLN2-F1
#
_cell.length_a   1.000
_cell.length_b   1.000
_cell.length_c   1.000
_cell.angle_alpha   90.00
_cell.angle_beta   90.00
_cell.angle_gamma   90.00
#
_symmetry.space_group_name_H-M   'P 1'
#
loop_
_entity.id
_entity.type
_entity.pdbx_description
1 polymer ?
#
loop_
_entity_poly.entity_id
_entity_poly.type
_entity_poly.pdbx_seq_one_letter_code
_entity_poly.pdbx_strand_id
1 'polypeptide(L)'
;MSQGNLALQHLGLLPLTQQDIETVDSLSDFFISHAINHPDKTSRSKINIEQNREPLNLYSNFLSELQSIAATKAQNEPDIMKHFGLERAQVRKWLLRAQREGKVEKMDGDGSEPTWGSRSDSG
;
A
#
# COMPACT_ATOMS: atom_id res chain seq x y z
N MET A 1 24.21 8.42 5.89
CA MET A 1 22.88 8.83 5.38
C MET A 1 21.88 7.75 5.73
N SER A 2 20.65 8.11 6.12
CA SER A 2 19.63 7.13 6.52
C SER A 2 19.09 6.37 5.29
N GLN A 3 18.67 5.12 5.47
CA GLN A 3 18.02 4.34 4.41
C GLN A 3 16.74 5.02 3.90
N GLY A 4 16.04 5.76 4.76
CA GLY A 4 14.90 6.58 4.36
C GLY A 4 15.26 7.66 3.34
N ASN A 5 16.36 8.39 3.56
CA ASN A 5 16.81 9.42 2.61
C ASN A 5 17.27 8.84 1.27
N LEU A 6 17.85 7.64 1.27
CA LEU A 6 18.17 6.93 0.03
C LEU A 6 16.89 6.54 -0.72
N ALA A 7 15.87 6.02 -0.03
CA ALA A 7 14.59 5.70 -0.64
C ALA A 7 13.92 6.95 -1.26
N LEU A 8 13.98 8.10 -0.58
CA LEU A 8 13.49 9.37 -1.11
C LEU A 8 14.20 9.75 -2.42
N GLN A 9 15.53 9.67 -2.46
CA GLN A 9 16.30 9.95 -3.67
C GLN A 9 15.98 8.98 -4.82
N HIS A 10 15.79 7.68 -4.54
CA HIS A 10 15.37 6.70 -5.54
C HIS A 10 13.98 7.00 -6.12
N LEU A 11 13.12 7.69 -5.37
CA LEU A 11 11.81 8.17 -5.80
C LEU A 11 11.86 9.56 -6.45
N GLY A 12 13.05 10.14 -6.65
CA GLY A 12 13.23 11.48 -7.19
C GLY A 12 12.90 12.62 -6.21
N LEU A 13 12.80 12.31 -4.92
CA LEU A 13 12.54 13.26 -3.84
C LEU A 13 13.85 13.71 -3.17
N LEU A 14 13.83 14.90 -2.56
CA LEU A 14 14.99 15.38 -1.81
C LEU A 14 15.11 14.62 -0.48
N PRO A 15 16.34 14.36 -0.01
CA PRO A 15 16.56 13.79 1.29
C PRO A 15 16.08 14.76 2.38
N LEU A 16 15.50 14.23 3.45
CA LEU A 16 15.14 15.04 4.61
C LEU A 16 16.38 15.36 5.46
N THR A 17 16.51 16.62 5.86
CA THR A 17 17.46 17.02 6.89
C THR A 17 16.81 16.99 8.27
N GLN A 18 17.65 16.95 9.32
CA GLN A 18 17.18 17.09 10.70
C GLN A 18 16.44 18.42 10.92
N GLN A 19 16.89 19.49 10.24
CA GLN A 19 16.30 20.81 10.32
C GLN A 19 14.91 20.84 9.67
N ASP A 20 14.70 20.13 8.55
CA ASP A 20 13.36 20.02 7.95
C ASP A 20 12.38 19.34 8.90
N ILE A 21 12.82 18.32 9.63
CA ILE A 21 11.99 17.60 10.60
C ILE A 21 11.60 18.48 11.79
N GLU A 22 12.51 19.35 12.24
CA GLU A 22 12.31 20.20 13.43
C GLU A 22 11.53 21.48 13.14
N THR A 23 11.51 21.92 11.88
CA THR A 23 10.90 23.20 11.48
C THR A 23 9.47 23.06 10.95
N VAL A 24 9.06 21.85 10.58
CA VAL A 24 7.73 21.62 9.99
C VAL A 24 6.72 21.24 11.05
N ASP A 25 5.54 21.87 10.98
CA ASP A 25 4.43 21.57 11.90
C ASP A 25 3.89 20.13 11.71
N SER A 26 4.05 19.57 10.52
CA SER A 26 3.56 18.24 10.13
C SER A 26 4.43 17.63 9.03
N LEU A 27 5.06 16.49 9.31
CA LEU A 27 5.84 15.75 8.32
C LEU A 27 4.97 15.27 7.17
N SER A 28 3.71 14.91 7.43
CA SER A 28 2.76 14.46 6.40
C SER A 28 2.49 15.57 5.39
N ASP A 29 2.21 16.79 5.86
CA ASP A 29 1.94 17.94 4.99
C ASP A 29 3.20 18.38 4.26
N PHE A 30 4.36 18.27 4.91
CA PHE A 30 5.65 18.48 4.26
C PHE A 30 5.84 17.51 3.09
N PHE A 31 5.64 16.21 3.27
CA PHE A 31 5.77 15.23 2.19
C PHE A 31 4.76 15.44 1.05
N ILE A 32 3.51 15.79 1.38
CA ILE A 32 2.48 16.09 0.38
C ILE A 32 2.89 17.32 -0.44
N SER A 33 3.32 18.39 0.23
CA SER A 33 3.81 19.62 -0.42
C SER A 33 5.07 19.36 -1.25
N HIS A 34 5.94 18.50 -0.75
CA HIS A 34 7.19 18.12 -1.41
C HIS A 34 6.96 17.25 -2.66
N ALA A 35 5.92 16.42 -2.67
CA ALA A 35 5.52 15.63 -3.83
C ALA A 35 4.79 16.48 -4.89
N ILE A 36 4.01 17.49 -4.47
CA ILE A 36 3.24 18.36 -5.38
C ILE A 36 4.13 19.40 -6.08
N ASN A 37 5.18 19.90 -5.42
CA ASN A 37 6.02 20.98 -5.95
C ASN A 37 7.09 20.54 -6.96
N HIS A 38 7.08 19.29 -7.44
CA HIS A 38 8.04 18.82 -8.46
C HIS A 38 7.36 18.60 -9.82
N PRO A 39 7.33 19.60 -10.72
CA PRO A 39 7.07 19.38 -12.13
C PRO A 39 8.33 18.76 -12.75
N ASP A 40 8.33 17.43 -12.83
CA ASP A 40 8.93 16.60 -13.88
C ASP A 40 10.17 17.17 -14.61
N LYS A 41 11.36 16.61 -14.29
CA LYS A 41 12.52 16.67 -15.18
C LYS A 41 13.11 15.27 -15.41
N THR A 42 12.56 14.64 -16.46
CA THR A 42 13.26 13.83 -17.49
C THR A 42 13.63 12.39 -17.06
N SER A 43 12.95 11.35 -17.55
CA SER A 43 13.11 10.91 -18.94
C SER A 43 11.90 10.15 -19.49
N ARG A 44 11.49 10.64 -20.66
CA ARG A 44 10.49 10.15 -21.60
C ARG A 44 10.82 8.73 -22.08
N SER A 45 10.36 7.71 -21.37
CA SER A 45 10.00 6.44 -22.02
C SER A 45 8.51 6.53 -22.35
N LYS A 46 8.21 6.49 -23.65
CA LYS A 46 6.85 6.45 -24.19
C LYS A 46 6.08 5.31 -23.51
N ILE A 47 5.28 5.64 -22.51
CA ILE A 47 4.18 4.80 -22.06
C ILE A 47 2.93 5.63 -22.32
N ASN A 48 2.32 5.36 -23.46
CA ASN A 48 0.99 5.84 -23.83
C ASN A 48 0.00 5.28 -22.80
N ILE A 49 -0.20 5.97 -21.68
CA ILE A 49 -1.36 5.76 -20.82
C ILE A 49 -1.86 7.15 -20.42
N GLU A 50 -2.60 7.76 -21.35
CA GLU A 50 -3.74 8.58 -20.97
C GLU A 50 -4.70 7.69 -20.17
N GLN A 51 -4.49 7.58 -18.87
CA GLN A 51 -5.57 7.32 -17.94
C GLN A 51 -5.31 8.19 -16.74
N ASN A 52 -6.31 8.99 -16.43
CA ASN A 52 -6.49 9.79 -15.24
C ASN A 52 -6.27 8.89 -14.01
N ARG A 53 -5.02 8.69 -13.60
CA ARG A 53 -4.68 7.86 -12.45
C ARG A 53 -4.97 8.70 -11.22
N GLU A 54 -6.12 8.46 -10.61
CA GLU A 54 -6.31 8.72 -9.19
C GLU A 54 -5.05 8.25 -8.44
N PRO A 55 -4.60 8.98 -7.40
CA PRO A 55 -3.40 8.61 -6.66
C PRO A 55 -3.46 7.14 -6.30
N LEU A 56 -2.41 6.38 -6.63
CA LEU A 56 -2.32 4.93 -6.42
C LEU A 56 -2.66 4.61 -4.96
N ASN A 57 -3.91 4.24 -4.71
CA ASN A 57 -4.34 3.86 -3.38
C ASN A 57 -3.83 2.44 -3.14
N LEU A 58 -2.71 2.32 -2.42
CA LEU A 58 -2.06 1.04 -2.12
C LEU A 58 -3.02 0.03 -1.48
N TYR A 59 -4.01 0.51 -0.72
CA TYR A 59 -5.05 -0.33 -0.15
C TYR A 59 -6.02 -0.86 -1.22
N SER A 60 -6.41 -0.06 -2.21
CA SER A 60 -7.26 -0.53 -3.32
C SER A 60 -6.56 -1.58 -4.18
N ASN A 61 -5.26 -1.42 -4.44
CA ASN A 61 -4.46 -2.42 -5.14
C ASN A 61 -4.32 -3.70 -4.32
N PHE A 62 -4.05 -3.57 -3.02
CA PHE A 62 -4.04 -4.71 -2.11
C PHE A 62 -5.35 -5.47 -2.13
N LEU A 63 -6.49 -4.77 -2.06
CA LEU A 63 -7.81 -5.39 -2.11
C LEU A 63 -8.05 -6.14 -3.41
N SER A 64 -7.78 -5.52 -4.56
CA SER A 64 -7.99 -6.14 -5.87
C SER A 64 -7.16 -7.42 -6.02
N GLU A 65 -5.90 -7.37 -5.62
CA GLU A 65 -5.01 -8.51 -5.74
C GLU A 65 -5.35 -9.59 -4.70
N LEU A 66 -5.69 -9.19 -3.47
CA LEU A 66 -6.13 -10.10 -2.42
C LEU A 66 -7.39 -10.86 -2.85
N GLN A 67 -8.34 -10.18 -3.49
CA GLN A 67 -9.54 -10.81 -4.04
C GLN A 67 -9.19 -11.81 -5.15
N SER A 68 -8.22 -11.51 -6.01
CA SER A 68 -7.74 -12.42 -7.06
C SER A 68 -7.15 -13.70 -6.46
N ILE A 69 -6.20 -13.59 -5.52
CA ILE A 69 -5.56 -14.76 -4.90
C ILE A 69 -6.51 -15.53 -3.96
N ALA A 70 -7.43 -14.82 -3.29
CA ALA A 70 -8.40 -15.41 -2.37
C ALA A 70 -9.67 -15.94 -3.07
N ALA A 71 -9.83 -15.71 -4.38
CA ALA A 71 -10.94 -16.25 -5.17
C ALA A 71 -10.84 -17.77 -5.35
N THR A 72 -9.61 -18.29 -5.45
CA THR A 72 -9.36 -19.72 -5.68
C THR A 72 -9.13 -20.50 -4.39
N LYS A 73 -8.53 -19.85 -3.39
CA LYS A 73 -8.20 -20.46 -2.10
C LYS A 73 -8.11 -19.40 -1.02
N ALA A 74 -8.71 -19.63 0.14
CA ALA A 74 -8.53 -18.77 1.31
C ALA A 74 -7.04 -18.70 1.70
N GLN A 75 -6.55 -17.50 1.97
CA GLN A 75 -5.14 -17.23 2.21
C GLN A 75 -4.87 -17.02 3.70
N ASN A 76 -3.78 -17.57 4.22
CA ASN A 76 -3.34 -17.27 5.59
C ASN A 76 -2.53 -15.95 5.62
N GLU A 77 -2.38 -15.37 6.81
CA GLU A 77 -1.67 -14.10 6.99
C GLU A 77 -0.19 -14.17 6.54
N PRO A 78 0.60 -15.24 6.83
CA PRO A 78 1.97 -15.36 6.34
C PRO A 78 2.12 -15.37 4.82
N ASP A 79 1.23 -16.05 4.10
CA ASP A 79 1.26 -16.13 2.64
C ASP A 79 0.92 -14.77 2.03
N ILE A 80 -0.04 -14.05 2.62
CA ILE A 80 -0.36 -12.66 2.24
C ILE A 80 0.85 -11.75 2.48
N MET A 81 1.48 -11.82 3.66
CA MET A 81 2.70 -11.04 3.96
C MET A 81 3.79 -11.28 2.91
N LYS A 82 4.05 -12.55 2.58
CA LYS A 82 5.06 -12.93 1.60
C LYS A 82 4.71 -12.47 0.19
N HIS A 83 3.44 -12.59 -0.21
CA HIS A 83 2.97 -12.20 -1.55
C HIS A 83 3.10 -10.70 -1.78
N PHE A 84 2.72 -9.89 -0.79
CA PHE A 84 2.74 -8.43 -0.91
C PHE A 84 4.04 -7.78 -0.42
N GLY A 85 4.93 -8.54 0.22
CA GLY A 85 6.15 -7.99 0.84
C GLY A 85 5.85 -7.03 1.99
N LEU A 86 4.77 -7.26 2.73
CA LEU A 86 4.28 -6.36 3.78
C LEU A 86 4.55 -6.88 5.18
N GLU A 87 4.80 -5.94 6.09
CA GLU A 87 4.87 -6.16 7.52
C GLU A 87 3.54 -6.70 8.08
N ARG A 88 3.64 -7.58 9.09
CA ARG A 88 2.48 -8.20 9.74
C ARG A 88 1.45 -7.16 10.23
N ALA A 89 1.93 -6.10 10.86
CA ALA A 89 1.08 -5.04 11.39
C ALA A 89 0.26 -4.33 10.29
N GLN A 90 0.86 -4.15 9.10
CA GLN A 90 0.21 -3.53 7.96
C GLN A 90 -0.83 -4.47 7.34
N VAL A 91 -0.47 -5.73 7.12
CA VAL A 91 -1.39 -6.76 6.62
C VAL A 91 -2.63 -6.88 7.53
N ARG A 92 -2.44 -6.94 8.85
CA ARG A 92 -3.57 -6.99 9.80
C ARG A 92 -4.48 -5.78 9.71
N LYS A 93 -3.92 -4.56 9.65
CA LYS A 93 -4.72 -3.34 9.53
C LYS A 93 -5.55 -3.35 8.25
N TRP A 94 -4.96 -3.80 7.15
CA TRP A 94 -5.65 -3.84 5.85
C TRP A 94 -6.70 -4.95 5.79
N LEU A 95 -6.44 -6.12 6.35
CA LEU A 95 -7.42 -7.22 6.44
C LEU A 95 -8.60 -6.86 7.33
N LEU A 96 -8.36 -6.24 8.49
CA LEU A 96 -9.43 -5.75 9.37
C LEU A 96 -10.29 -4.67 8.69
N ARG A 97 -9.65 -3.79 7.91
CA ARG A 97 -10.37 -2.80 7.12
C ARG A 97 -11.22 -3.46 6.04
N ALA A 98 -10.63 -4.40 5.29
CA ALA A 98 -11.31 -5.14 4.23
C ALA A 98 -12.51 -5.94 4.77
N GLN A 99 -12.38 -6.52 5.96
CA GLN A 99 -13.46 -7.22 6.66
C GLN A 99 -14.59 -6.27 7.04
N ARG A 100 -14.25 -5.09 7.60
CA ARG A 100 -15.24 -4.05 7.94
C ARG A 100 -15.99 -3.55 6.70
N GLU A 101 -15.30 -3.46 5.58
CA GLU A 101 -15.86 -3.08 4.28
C GLU A 101 -16.59 -4.24 3.58
N GLY A 102 -16.67 -5.42 4.20
CA GLY A 102 -17.36 -6.60 3.66
C GLY A 102 -16.70 -7.24 2.45
N LYS A 103 -15.46 -6.84 2.11
CA LYS A 103 -14.73 -7.29 0.92
C LYS A 103 -14.04 -8.64 1.10
N VAL A 104 -13.76 -9.01 2.34
CA VAL A 104 -13.16 -10.30 2.72
C VAL A 104 -13.86 -10.88 3.94
N GLU A 105 -13.76 -12.18 4.09
CA GLU A 105 -14.29 -12.91 5.23
C GLU A 105 -13.17 -13.66 5.95
N LYS A 106 -13.17 -13.54 7.27
CA LYS A 106 -12.26 -14.28 8.14
C LYS A 106 -12.89 -15.65 8.44
N MET A 107 -12.19 -16.71 8.05
CA MET A 107 -12.57 -18.09 8.34
C MET A 107 -11.68 -18.58 9.47
N ASP A 108 -12.27 -18.84 10.63
CA ASP A 108 -11.58 -19.41 11.78
C ASP A 108 -11.37 -20.92 11.51
N GLY A 109 -10.11 -21.32 11.35
CA GLY A 109 -9.73 -22.73 11.24
C GLY A 109 -9.69 -23.38 12.62
N ASP A 110 -10.21 -24.59 12.74
CA ASP A 110 -10.23 -25.40 13.97
C ASP A 110 -8.81 -25.57 14.56
N GLY A 111 -8.43 -24.66 15.46
CA GLY A 111 -7.09 -24.59 16.08
C GLY A 111 -5.95 -24.08 15.18
N SER A 112 -6.23 -23.63 13.95
CA SER A 112 -5.23 -23.15 12.98
C SER A 112 -5.29 -21.63 12.77
N GLU A 113 -4.23 -21.03 12.23
CA GLU A 113 -4.21 -19.60 11.91
C GLU A 113 -5.41 -19.20 11.03
N PRO A 114 -6.01 -18.03 11.29
CA PRO A 114 -7.18 -17.59 10.54
C PRO A 114 -6.86 -17.40 9.07
N THR A 115 -7.78 -17.85 8.22
CA THR A 115 -7.66 -17.70 6.76
C THR A 115 -8.64 -16.66 6.25
N TRP A 116 -8.29 -16.00 5.16
CA TRP A 116 -9.00 -14.88 4.58
C TRP A 116 -9.48 -15.24 3.18
N GLY A 117 -10.79 -15.26 2.99
CA GLY A 117 -11.45 -15.52 1.71
C GLY A 117 -11.97 -14.24 1.09
N SER A 118 -12.02 -14.19 -0.25
CA SER A 118 -12.73 -13.13 -0.96
C SER A 118 -14.23 -13.30 -0.77
N ARG A 119 -14.95 -12.23 -0.45
CA ARG A 119 -16.42 -12.22 -0.52
C ARG A 119 -16.84 -11.78 -1.92
N SER A 120 -17.39 -12.73 -2.67
CA SER A 120 -18.15 -12.43 -3.88
C SER A 120 -19.46 -11.77 -3.44
N ASP A 121 -19.66 -10.52 -3.85
CA ASP A 121 -20.95 -9.85 -3.78
C ASP A 121 -21.91 -10.63 -4.69
N SER A 122 -22.63 -11.61 -4.12
CA SER A 122 -23.84 -12.14 -4.76
C SER A 122 -24.91 -11.08 -4.54
N GLY A 123 -25.16 -10.31 -5.60
CA GLY A 123 -26.00 -9.10 -5.59
C GLY A 123 -27.44 -9.27 -5.13
#